data_AF-A0A915LEX0-F1
#
_entry.id   AF-A0A915LEX0-F1
#
_cell.length_a   1.000
_cell.length_b   1.000
_cell.length_c   1.000
_cell.angle_alpha   90.00
_cell.angle_beta   90.00
_cell.angle_gamma   90.00
#
_symmetry.space_group_name_H-M   'P 1'
#
loop_
_entity.id
_entity.type
_entity.pdbx_description
1 polymer ?
#
loop_
_entity_poly.entity_id
_entity_poly.type
_entity_poly.pdbx_seq_one_letter_code
_entity_poly.pdbx_strand_id
1 'polypeptide(L)'
;MGHVFAINESAIQLVNFTFDGNTPDTFFWLDRSQVPTRDGIRLSTFEYGLSPLGTLNPNSPVILILPEYELEDEQQEELIERIEQLRIGQFKSLSLFSLNGDVAIGSVVDLKCTSFKRP
;
A
#
# COMPACT_ATOMS: atom_id res chain seq x y z
N MET A 1 7.54 11.92 -11.70
CA MET A 1 7.82 11.76 -10.25
C MET A 1 6.47 11.83 -9.55
N GLY A 2 6.06 10.75 -8.91
CA GLY A 2 4.85 10.73 -8.10
C GLY A 2 5.17 11.15 -6.67
N HIS A 3 4.17 11.64 -5.96
CA HIS A 3 4.24 11.97 -4.54
C HIS A 3 3.35 11.01 -3.76
N VAL A 4 3.84 10.54 -2.62
CA VAL A 4 3.11 9.65 -1.71
C VAL A 4 2.81 10.43 -0.44
N PHE A 5 1.55 10.45 -0.04
CA PHE A 5 1.06 11.14 1.15
C PHE A 5 0.30 10.15 2.01
N ALA A 6 0.65 10.01 3.29
CA ALA A 6 -0.20 9.29 4.22
C ALA A 6 -1.39 10.20 4.61
N ILE A 7 -2.62 9.74 4.32
CA ILE A 7 -3.83 10.48 4.72
C ILE A 7 -4.09 10.24 6.21
N ASN A 8 -3.94 9.01 6.69
CA ASN A 8 -4.11 8.63 8.09
C ASN A 8 -3.28 7.36 8.39
N GLU A 9 -3.60 6.61 9.44
CA GLU A 9 -2.87 5.38 9.81
C GLU A 9 -3.20 4.16 8.93
N SER A 10 -4.30 4.19 8.18
CA SER A 10 -4.81 3.10 7.34
C SER A 10 -4.98 3.46 5.85
N ALA A 11 -4.70 4.69 5.44
CA ALA A 11 -4.89 5.16 4.06
C ALA A 11 -3.72 6.02 3.56
N ILE A 12 -3.31 5.75 2.32
CA ILE A 12 -2.24 6.45 1.58
C ILE A 12 -2.83 7.03 0.29
N GLN A 13 -2.41 8.23 -0.08
CA GLN A 13 -2.71 8.85 -1.36
C GLN A 13 -1.45 8.96 -2.21
N LEU A 14 -1.52 8.52 -3.46
CA LEU A 14 -0.51 8.78 -4.47
C LEU A 14 -1.01 9.84 -5.45
N VAL A 15 -0.18 10.84 -5.71
CA VAL A 15 -0.46 11.95 -6.63
C VAL A 15 0.61 11.95 -7.72
N ASN A 16 0.23 12.25 -8.97
CA ASN A 16 1.12 12.18 -10.13
C ASN A 16 1.77 10.79 -10.30
N PHE A 17 1.03 9.74 -9.94
CA PHE A 17 1.46 8.36 -10.12
C PHE A 17 1.02 7.84 -11.48
N THR A 18 1.89 7.11 -12.16
CA THR A 18 1.57 6.54 -13.48
C THR A 18 1.99 5.09 -13.49
N PHE A 19 1.08 4.24 -13.95
CA PHE A 19 1.33 2.84 -14.18
C PHE A 19 0.64 2.46 -15.49
N ASP A 20 1.38 1.82 -16.39
CA ASP A 20 0.88 1.48 -17.72
C ASP A 20 -0.07 0.27 -17.72
N GLY A 21 -0.02 -0.57 -16.68
CA GLY A 21 -0.81 -1.80 -16.62
C GLY A 21 -0.21 -2.92 -17.46
N ASN A 22 1.04 -2.79 -17.93
CA ASN A 22 1.67 -3.79 -18.79
C ASN A 22 2.04 -5.08 -18.04
N THR A 23 2.16 -5.01 -16.71
CA THR A 23 2.50 -6.17 -15.87
C THR A 23 1.24 -6.74 -15.22
N PRO A 24 0.85 -7.98 -15.53
CA PRO A 24 -0.32 -8.61 -14.91
C PRO A 24 -0.07 -8.89 -13.43
N ASP A 25 -1.16 -9.01 -12.67
CA ASP A 25 -1.14 -9.33 -11.24
C ASP A 25 -0.22 -8.41 -10.43
N THR A 26 -0.23 -7.13 -10.80
CA THR A 26 0.49 -6.08 -10.08
C THR A 26 -0.40 -5.51 -8.99
N PHE A 27 0.15 -5.39 -7.79
CA PHE A 27 -0.54 -4.84 -6.62
C PHE A 27 0.34 -3.83 -5.90
N PHE A 28 -0.29 -2.98 -5.10
CA PHE A 28 0.43 -2.16 -4.14
C PHE A 28 0.83 -2.99 -2.93
N TRP A 29 2.07 -2.84 -2.51
CA TRP A 29 2.71 -3.70 -1.54
C TRP A 29 3.47 -2.85 -0.51
N LEU A 30 3.12 -2.98 0.76
CA LEU A 30 3.84 -2.32 1.84
C LEU A 30 4.82 -3.27 2.50
N ASP A 31 6.03 -2.79 2.70
CA ASP A 31 7.09 -3.54 3.36
C ASP A 31 7.62 -2.83 4.59
N ARG A 32 7.91 -3.61 5.63
CA ARG A 32 8.58 -3.15 6.85
C ARG A 32 10.09 -2.97 6.66
N SER A 33 10.61 -3.55 5.59
CA SER A 33 11.98 -3.33 5.12
C SER A 33 12.01 -2.18 4.11
N GLN A 34 13.21 -1.60 3.90
CA GLN A 34 13.44 -0.67 2.79
C GLN A 34 13.49 -1.41 1.44
N VAL A 35 13.71 -2.72 1.47
CA VAL A 35 13.72 -3.58 0.29
C VAL A 35 12.38 -4.31 0.25
N PRO A 36 11.67 -4.31 -0.89
CA PRO A 36 10.44 -5.07 -1.02
C PRO A 36 10.69 -6.57 -0.80
N THR A 37 9.83 -7.21 -0.02
CA THR A 37 9.89 -8.63 0.31
C THR A 37 8.52 -9.28 0.15
N ARG A 38 8.49 -10.62 0.05
CA ARG A 38 7.24 -11.38 0.03
C ARG A 38 6.45 -11.30 1.34
N ASP A 39 7.10 -10.88 2.43
CA ASP A 39 6.47 -10.73 3.75
C ASP A 39 5.71 -9.41 3.91
N GLY A 40 5.71 -8.57 2.88
CA GLY A 40 4.92 -7.35 2.85
C GLY A 40 3.41 -7.62 2.75
N ILE A 41 2.65 -6.53 2.77
CA ILE A 41 1.19 -6.56 2.85
C ILE A 41 0.62 -5.93 1.60
N ARG A 42 -0.34 -6.64 0.99
CA ARG A 42 -1.10 -6.15 -0.14
C ARG A 42 -2.08 -5.07 0.31
N LEU A 43 -2.02 -3.91 -0.34
CA LEU A 43 -2.99 -2.84 -0.16
C LEU A 43 -4.12 -2.95 -1.17
N SER A 44 -5.34 -2.63 -0.73
CA SER A 44 -6.45 -2.42 -1.64
C SER A 44 -6.41 -1.00 -2.20
N THR A 45 -6.93 -0.81 -3.40
CA THR A 45 -7.12 0.53 -3.98
C THR A 45 -8.58 0.90 -3.99
N PHE A 46 -8.87 2.20 -3.97
CA PHE A 46 -10.25 2.66 -4.13
C PHE A 46 -10.86 2.29 -5.49
N GLU A 47 -10.06 2.29 -6.56
CA GLU A 47 -10.53 2.02 -7.93
C GLU A 47 -10.66 0.52 -8.25
N TYR A 48 -9.67 -0.30 -7.84
CA TYR A 48 -9.57 -1.71 -8.20
C TYR A 48 -9.82 -2.67 -7.01
N GLY A 49 -9.95 -2.15 -5.79
CA GLY A 49 -10.03 -2.97 -4.59
C GLY A 49 -8.80 -3.85 -4.43
N LEU A 50 -9.02 -5.14 -4.20
CA LEU A 50 -7.98 -6.17 -4.13
C LEU A 50 -7.66 -6.82 -5.49
N SER A 51 -8.22 -6.30 -6.58
CA SER A 51 -7.98 -6.80 -7.93
C SER A 51 -6.64 -6.30 -8.48
N PRO A 52 -6.07 -6.98 -9.49
CA PRO A 52 -4.87 -6.51 -10.17
C PRO A 52 -5.02 -5.08 -10.69
N LEU A 53 -3.95 -4.30 -10.57
CA LEU A 53 -3.92 -2.92 -11.06
C LEU A 53 -3.99 -2.88 -12.59
N GLY A 54 -4.89 -2.04 -13.10
CA GLY A 54 -4.92 -1.63 -14.49
C GLY A 54 -4.04 -0.42 -14.77
N THR A 55 -4.32 0.30 -15.86
CA THR A 55 -3.63 1.54 -16.18
C THR A 55 -4.03 2.65 -15.20
N LEU A 56 -3.02 3.31 -14.62
CA LEU A 56 -3.17 4.44 -13.70
C LEU A 56 -2.62 5.71 -14.35
N ASN A 57 -3.44 6.76 -14.35
CA ASN A 57 -3.10 8.04 -14.96
C ASN A 57 -2.55 9.02 -13.92
N PRO A 58 -1.55 9.85 -14.26
CA PRO A 58 -0.98 10.84 -13.34
C PRO A 58 -1.99 11.90 -12.86
N ASN A 59 -3.05 12.13 -13.62
CA ASN A 59 -4.09 13.11 -13.31
C ASN A 59 -5.10 12.60 -12.26
N SER A 60 -5.12 11.29 -11.99
CA SER A 60 -6.02 10.67 -11.02
C SER A 60 -5.24 10.30 -9.77
N PRO A 61 -5.58 10.85 -8.60
CA PRO A 61 -4.95 10.41 -7.36
C PRO A 61 -5.39 8.99 -7.03
N VAL A 62 -4.44 8.14 -6.65
CA VAL A 62 -4.72 6.76 -6.27
C VAL A 62 -4.78 6.70 -4.75
N ILE A 63 -5.89 6.20 -4.21
CA ILE A 63 -6.04 6.00 -2.77
C ILE A 63 -5.83 4.51 -2.48
N LEU A 64 -4.88 4.23 -1.60
CA LEU A 64 -4.60 2.92 -1.07
C LEU A 64 -5.15 2.81 0.34
N ILE A 65 -5.71 1.65 0.65
CA ILE A 65 -6.33 1.36 1.94
C ILE A 65 -5.69 0.08 2.48
N LEU A 66 -5.29 0.14 3.76
CA LEU A 66 -4.78 -1.02 4.48
C LEU A 66 -5.94 -2.02 4.69
N PRO A 67 -5.67 -3.33 4.62
CA PRO A 67 -6.69 -4.32 4.91
C PRO A 67 -7.18 -4.15 6.36
N GLU A 68 -8.47 -3.92 6.51
CA GLU A 68 -9.15 -3.93 7.79
C GLU A 68 -9.51 -5.39 8.11
N TYR A 69 -9.13 -5.87 9.28
CA TYR A 69 -9.47 -7.20 9.76
C TYR A 69 -10.60 -7.07 10.77
N GLU A 70 -11.74 -7.67 10.47
CA GLU A 70 -12.85 -7.78 11.42
C GLU A 70 -12.50 -8.86 12.46
N LEU A 71 -12.67 -8.52 13.74
CA LEU A 71 -12.41 -9.43 14.84
C LEU A 71 -13.58 -10.42 14.95
N GLU A 72 -13.37 -11.67 14.53
CA GLU A 72 -14.25 -12.77 14.93
C GLU A 72 -13.82 -13.25 16.33
N ASP A 73 -14.80 -13.44 17.24
CA ASP A 73 -14.64 -13.53 18.70
C ASP A 73 -13.56 -14.52 19.21
N GLU A 74 -13.17 -15.52 18.42
CA GLU A 74 -12.23 -16.58 18.82
C GLU A 74 -10.76 -16.31 18.47
N GLN A 75 -10.46 -15.34 17.59
CA GLN A 75 -9.09 -15.05 17.13
C GLN A 75 -8.56 -13.69 17.59
N GLN A 76 -9.20 -13.10 18.59
CA GLN A 76 -9.07 -11.69 18.94
C GLN A 76 -7.65 -11.27 19.35
N GLU A 77 -6.93 -12.07 20.15
CA GLU A 77 -5.59 -11.67 20.61
C GLU A 77 -4.55 -11.63 19.48
N GLU A 78 -4.49 -12.66 18.63
CA GLU A 78 -3.56 -12.69 17.48
C GLU A 78 -3.94 -11.65 16.42
N LEU A 79 -5.24 -11.44 16.18
CA LEU A 79 -5.69 -10.37 15.28
C LEU A 79 -5.39 -8.98 15.84
N ILE A 80 -5.55 -8.75 17.15
CA ILE A 80 -5.24 -7.45 17.78
C ILE A 80 -3.76 -7.12 17.55
N GLU A 81 -2.84 -8.05 17.80
CA GLU A 81 -1.41 -7.82 17.53
C GLU A 81 -1.15 -7.50 16.05
N ARG A 82 -1.82 -8.20 15.13
CA ARG A 82 -1.70 -7.95 13.69
C ARG A 82 -2.24 -6.57 13.30
N ILE A 83 -3.39 -6.16 13.84
CA ILE A 83 -4.00 -4.84 13.61
C ILE A 83 -3.11 -3.73 14.17
N GLU A 84 -2.52 -3.92 15.34
CA GLU A 84 -1.58 -2.94 15.90
C GLU A 84 -0.33 -2.76 15.03
N GLN A 85 0.10 -3.81 14.33
CA GLN A 85 1.19 -3.76 13.36
C GLN A 85 0.77 -3.24 11.97
N LEU A 86 -0.53 -3.16 11.69
CA LEU A 86 -1.12 -2.64 10.44
C LEU A 86 -1.32 -1.12 10.50
N ARG A 87 -0.27 -0.39 10.88
CA ARG A 87 -0.26 1.07 10.82
C ARG A 87 0.78 1.52 9.80
N ILE A 88 0.45 2.52 8.98
CA ILE A 88 1.36 3.07 7.96
C ILE A 88 2.73 3.44 8.54
N GLY A 89 2.78 3.92 9.79
CA GLY A 89 4.03 4.24 10.48
C GLY A 89 4.98 3.06 10.76
N GLN A 90 4.51 1.81 10.65
CA GLN A 90 5.34 0.61 10.79
C GLN A 90 6.02 0.20 9.48
N PHE A 91 5.53 0.69 8.34
CA PHE A 91 6.07 0.34 7.02
C PHE A 91 7.12 1.36 6.58
N LYS A 92 8.18 0.85 5.93
CA LYS A 92 9.33 1.65 5.49
C LYS A 92 9.35 1.88 3.99
N SER A 93 8.72 1.00 3.22
CA SER A 93 8.63 1.13 1.77
C SER A 93 7.25 0.77 1.23
N LEU A 94 6.89 1.41 0.13
CA LEU A 94 5.71 1.12 -0.68
C LEU A 94 6.19 0.77 -2.09
N SER A 95 5.79 -0.40 -2.58
CA SER A 95 6.22 -0.92 -3.87
C SER A 95 5.05 -1.37 -4.73
N LEU A 96 5.26 -1.37 -6.04
CA LEU A 96 4.44 -2.16 -6.97
C LEU A 96 5.04 -3.55 -7.06
N PHE A 97 4.28 -4.56 -6.65
CA PHE A 97 4.73 -5.96 -6.63
C PHE A 97 3.86 -6.81 -7.55
N SER A 98 4.49 -7.54 -8.48
CA SER A 98 3.79 -8.52 -9.31
C SER A 98 3.88 -9.91 -8.69
N LEU A 99 2.73 -10.51 -8.36
CA LEU A 99 2.69 -11.85 -7.73
C LEU A 99 3.12 -12.96 -8.69
N ASN A 100 2.79 -12.85 -9.99
CA ASN A 100 3.19 -13.84 -10.99
C ASN A 100 4.69 -13.80 -11.28
N GLY A 101 5.26 -12.60 -11.36
CA GLY A 101 6.67 -12.40 -11.67
C GLY A 101 7.59 -12.45 -10.45
N ASP A 102 7.02 -12.45 -9.24
CA ASP A 102 7.74 -12.30 -7.97
C ASP A 102 8.73 -11.14 -7.96
N VAL A 103 8.32 -10.02 -8.58
CA VAL A 103 9.20 -8.90 -8.88
C VAL A 103 8.57 -7.59 -8.46
N ALA A 104 9.38 -6.73 -7.83
CA ALA A 104 9.03 -5.35 -7.57
C ALA A 104 9.36 -4.49 -8.79
N ILE A 105 8.33 -3.84 -9.36
CA ILE A 105 8.45 -3.02 -10.59
C ILE A 105 8.93 -1.61 -10.25
N GLY A 106 8.64 -1.16 -9.02
CA GLY A 106 9.09 0.11 -8.50
C GLY A 106 8.82 0.21 -7.02
N SER A 107 9.66 0.95 -6.30
CA SER A 107 9.58 1.12 -4.85
C SER A 107 9.83 2.57 -4.45
N VAL A 108 9.01 3.07 -3.55
CA VAL A 108 9.25 4.31 -2.81
C VAL A 108 9.73 3.91 -1.43
N VAL A 109 10.96 4.31 -1.12
CA VAL A 109 11.57 4.15 0.21
C VAL A 109 11.47 5.46 0.98
N ASP A 110 11.61 5.38 2.30
CA ASP A 110 11.46 6.55 3.19
C ASP A 110 10.06 7.14 3.07
N LEU A 111 9.04 6.29 3.32
CA LEU A 111 7.68 6.72 3.63
C LEU A 111 7.71 7.61 4.88
N LYS A 112 8.22 8.82 4.74
CA LYS A 112 8.01 9.87 5.72
C LYS A 112 6.54 10.15 5.64
N CYS A 113 5.83 9.83 6.72
CA CYS A 113 4.53 10.38 7.01
C CYS A 113 4.74 11.91 7.06
N THR A 114 4.78 12.56 5.90
CA THR A 114 5.08 13.99 5.78
C THR A 114 3.85 14.69 6.29
N SER A 115 3.91 14.96 7.60
CA SER A 115 3.11 15.85 8.42
C SER A 115 1.81 16.30 7.76
N PHE A 116 0.70 15.83 8.31
CA PHE A 116 -0.58 16.53 8.33
C PHE A 116 -0.34 18.04 8.43
N LYS A 117 -0.56 18.77 7.33
CA LYS A 117 -0.94 20.17 7.42
C LYS A 117 -2.46 20.16 7.50
N ARG A 118 -2.97 20.15 8.73
CA ARG A 118 -4.35 20.61 8.96
C ARG A 118 -4.41 22.10 8.55
N PRO A 119 -5.46 22.54 7.83
CA PRO A 119 -5.76 23.96 7.72
C PRO A 119 -6.10 24.57 9.08
#